data_AF-A0AAV5T1C8-F1
#
_entry.id   AF-A0AAV5T1C8-F1
#
_cell.length_a   1.000
_cell.length_b   1.000
_cell.length_c   1.000
_cell.angle_alpha   90.00
_cell.angle_beta   90.00
_cell.angle_gamma   90.00
#
_symmetry.space_group_name_H-M   'P 1'
#
loop_
_entity.id
_entity.type
_entity.pdbx_description
1 polymer ?
#
loop_
_entity_poly.entity_id
_entity_poly.type
_entity_poly.pdbx_seq_one_letter_code
_entity_poly.pdbx_strand_id
1 'polypeptide(L)'
;KDLLSSRIPFFRALFNSNMLECVKREINLSSQFCEFDFSTFENLVEYAYTGCLTISVSNVQDIMMGASYLQIASVMDECSEFMISRMRIDNVLSIFSFFELIVYHEYDAPLLNFIDTNLIPISFTDDFLDLPVDNLITFIQRDSLYVDNESQVFEIINRWI
;
A
#
# COMPACT_ATOMS: atom_id res chain seq x y z
N LYS A 1 5.34 25.55 12.22
CA LYS A 1 3.94 25.10 12.42
C LYS A 1 3.14 25.35 11.14
N ASP A 2 3.05 26.60 10.68
CA ASP A 2 2.22 26.98 9.52
C ASP A 2 2.50 26.21 8.22
N LEU A 3 3.78 25.99 7.87
CA LEU A 3 4.12 25.20 6.69
C LEU A 3 3.63 23.74 6.80
N LEU A 4 3.93 23.07 7.92
CA LEU A 4 3.51 21.69 8.15
C LEU A 4 1.97 21.59 8.21
N SER A 5 1.28 22.53 8.85
CA SER A 5 -0.19 22.60 8.81
C SER A 5 -0.72 22.82 7.39
N SER A 6 0.00 23.57 6.56
CA SER A 6 -0.45 23.86 5.20
C SER A 6 -0.32 22.64 4.28
N ARG A 7 0.73 21.83 4.45
CA ARG A 7 1.07 20.74 3.51
C ARG A 7 0.79 19.33 4.02
N ILE A 8 0.71 19.12 5.34
CA ILE A 8 0.48 17.80 5.94
C ILE A 8 -0.83 17.85 6.73
N PRO A 9 -1.90 17.16 6.26
CA PRO A 9 -3.20 17.20 6.93
C PRO A 9 -3.18 16.69 8.37
N PHE A 10 -2.36 15.67 8.69
CA PHE A 10 -2.16 15.24 10.08
C PHE A 10 -1.73 16.40 10.99
N PHE A 11 -0.72 17.17 10.60
CA PHE A 11 -0.27 18.32 11.39
C PHE A 11 -1.29 19.45 11.42
N ARG A 12 -2.06 19.64 10.34
CA ARG A 12 -3.17 20.59 10.34
C ARG A 12 -4.22 20.23 11.40
N ALA A 13 -4.65 18.96 11.42
CA ALA A 13 -5.60 18.46 12.39
C ALA A 13 -5.03 18.53 13.81
N LEU A 14 -3.78 18.11 13.98
CA LEU A 14 -3.10 18.15 15.27
C LEU A 14 -3.03 19.58 15.81
N PHE A 15 -2.54 20.56 15.03
CA PHE A 15 -2.35 21.93 15.48
C PHE A 15 -3.63 22.77 15.59
N ASN A 16 -4.69 22.38 14.88
CA ASN A 16 -6.01 23.03 14.97
C ASN A 16 -6.95 22.32 15.95
N SER A 17 -6.53 21.21 16.56
CA SER A 17 -7.31 20.54 17.58
C SER A 17 -7.35 21.37 18.87
N ASN A 18 -8.39 21.23 19.70
CA ASN A 18 -8.38 21.78 21.06
C ASN A 18 -7.60 20.87 22.04
N MET A 19 -6.69 20.02 21.54
CA MET A 19 -5.95 19.06 22.37
C MET A 19 -4.70 19.67 22.99
N LEU A 20 -4.24 19.06 24.09
CA LEU A 20 -3.08 19.52 24.86
C LEU A 20 -1.79 19.56 24.02
N GLU A 21 -1.68 18.77 22.95
CA GLU A 21 -0.52 18.80 22.05
C GLU A 21 -0.36 20.12 21.30
N CYS A 22 -1.42 20.90 21.07
CA CYS A 22 -1.32 22.19 20.39
C CYS A 22 -0.44 23.20 21.14
N VAL A 23 -0.48 23.12 22.47
CA VAL A 23 0.22 24.03 23.38
C VAL A 23 1.62 23.49 23.72
N LYS A 24 1.91 22.20 23.47
CA LYS A 24 3.23 21.62 23.70
C LYS A 24 4.23 22.08 22.63
N ARG A 25 5.48 22.27 23.06
CA ARG A 25 6.63 22.54 22.16
C ARG A 25 7.14 21.28 21.48
N GLU A 26 6.90 20.12 22.07
CA GLU A 26 7.35 18.82 21.60
C GLU A 26 6.13 17.89 21.45
N ILE A 27 6.06 17.19 20.32
CA ILE A 27 5.07 16.15 20.04
C ILE A 27 5.83 14.85 19.98
N ASN A 28 5.43 13.88 20.82
CA ASN A 28 6.01 12.55 20.79
C ASN A 28 5.18 11.68 19.84
N LEU A 29 5.70 11.47 18.64
CA LEU A 29 5.20 10.44 17.73
C LEU A 29 5.78 9.11 18.21
N SER A 30 5.14 8.50 19.21
CA SER A 30 5.64 7.23 19.74
C SER A 30 5.53 6.15 18.66
N SER A 31 6.63 5.42 18.45
CA SER A 31 6.76 4.33 17.47
C SER A 31 5.72 3.21 17.60
N GLN A 32 4.99 3.14 18.73
CA GLN A 32 3.84 2.24 18.88
C GLN A 32 2.65 2.56 17.96
N PHE A 33 2.60 3.76 17.38
CA PHE A 33 1.53 4.17 16.45
C PHE A 33 2.06 4.53 15.05
N CYS A 34 3.37 4.38 14.81
CA CYS A 34 4.00 4.65 13.52
C CYS A 34 4.61 3.35 13.02
N GLU A 35 3.99 2.75 12.00
CA GLU A 35 4.51 1.54 11.35
C GLU A 35 5.61 1.86 10.31
N PHE A 36 6.31 2.99 10.46
CA PHE A 36 7.36 3.43 9.54
C PHE A 36 8.56 4.01 10.29
N ASP A 37 9.73 3.89 9.68
CA ASP A 37 11.00 4.32 10.27
C ASP A 37 11.12 5.85 10.37
N PHE A 38 11.97 6.31 11.29
CA PHE A 38 12.26 7.73 11.49
C PHE A 38 12.82 8.39 10.22
N SER A 39 13.63 7.67 9.44
CA SER A 39 14.15 8.15 8.15
C SER A 39 13.04 8.47 7.15
N THR A 40 11.98 7.65 7.12
CA THR A 40 10.80 7.89 6.30
C THR A 40 10.05 9.14 6.75
N PHE A 41 9.92 9.33 8.06
CA PHE A 41 9.35 10.56 8.59
C PHE A 41 10.15 11.80 8.14
N GLU A 42 11.48 11.76 8.26
CA GLU A 42 12.36 12.83 7.82
C GLU A 42 12.17 13.13 6.33
N ASN A 43 12.11 12.11 5.48
CA ASN A 43 11.90 12.26 4.04
C ASN A 43 10.54 12.92 3.72
N LEU A 44 9.47 12.54 4.42
CA LEU A 44 8.13 13.12 4.21
C LEU A 44 8.04 14.57 4.71
N VAL A 45 8.76 14.88 5.79
CA VAL A 45 8.90 16.26 6.26
C VAL A 45 9.72 17.09 5.27
N GLU A 46 10.86 16.57 4.80
CA GLU A 46 11.67 17.23 3.78
C GLU A 46 10.87 17.48 2.50
N TYR A 47 10.08 16.50 2.05
CA TYR A 47 9.13 16.66 0.94
C TYR A 47 8.16 17.83 1.18
N ALA A 48 7.64 17.99 2.40
CA ALA A 48 6.79 19.14 2.69
C ALA A 48 7.52 20.49 2.50
N TYR A 49 8.83 20.56 2.76
CA TYR A 49 9.63 21.77 2.52
C TYR A 49 10.04 21.96 1.06
N THR A 50 10.51 20.90 0.39
CA THR A 50 11.15 20.98 -0.93
C THR A 50 10.18 20.72 -2.08
N GLY A 51 9.13 19.94 -1.83
CA GLY A 51 8.26 19.36 -2.86
C GLY A 51 8.90 18.20 -3.63
N CYS A 52 10.05 17.69 -3.19
CA CYS A 52 10.78 16.62 -3.85
C CYS A 52 10.86 15.40 -2.94
N LEU A 53 10.56 14.22 -3.49
CA LEU A 53 10.64 12.93 -2.81
C LEU A 53 11.27 11.91 -3.76
N THR A 54 12.25 11.14 -3.27
CA THR A 54 12.90 10.10 -4.08
C THR A 54 12.32 8.74 -3.71
N ILE A 55 11.54 8.17 -4.62
CA ILE A 55 10.90 6.87 -4.44
C ILE A 55 11.77 5.78 -5.09
N SER A 56 11.96 4.68 -4.37
CA SER A 56 12.70 3.49 -4.79
C SER A 56 11.99 2.22 -4.35
N VAL A 57 12.36 1.08 -4.93
CA VAL A 57 11.79 -0.23 -4.55
C VAL A 57 12.02 -0.56 -3.07
N SER A 58 13.09 -0.04 -2.46
CA SER A 58 13.44 -0.33 -1.07
C SER A 58 12.76 0.58 -0.05
N ASN A 59 12.21 1.72 -0.46
CA ASN A 59 11.61 2.69 0.47
C ASN A 59 10.12 2.96 0.23
N VAL A 60 9.57 2.51 -0.91
CA VAL A 60 8.21 2.87 -1.32
C VAL A 60 7.14 2.40 -0.33
N GLN A 61 7.29 1.20 0.25
CA GLN A 61 6.36 0.69 1.26
C GLN A 61 6.39 1.55 2.53
N ASP A 62 7.57 1.85 3.04
CA ASP A 62 7.71 2.70 4.24
C ASP A 62 7.14 4.10 3.98
N ILE A 63 7.49 4.70 2.84
CA ILE A 63 6.96 6.01 2.42
C ILE A 63 5.44 5.98 2.35
N MET A 64 4.83 4.93 1.80
CA MET A 64 3.37 4.79 1.76
C MET A 64 2.75 4.65 3.15
N MET A 65 3.33 3.86 4.05
CA MET A 65 2.84 3.76 5.43
C MET A 65 2.89 5.13 6.13
N GLY A 66 3.99 5.86 5.97
CA GLY A 66 4.14 7.22 6.50
C GLY A 66 3.18 8.22 5.86
N ALA A 67 2.98 8.15 4.54
CA ALA A 67 2.05 9.02 3.82
C ALA A 67 0.59 8.75 4.20
N SER A 68 0.22 7.48 4.40
CA SER A 68 -1.09 7.07 4.91
C SER A 68 -1.33 7.64 6.31
N TYR A 69 -0.36 7.46 7.22
CA TYR A 69 -0.43 8.01 8.58
C TYR A 69 -0.55 9.54 8.60
N LEU A 70 0.28 10.22 7.80
CA LEU A 70 0.29 11.69 7.70
C LEU A 70 -0.84 12.25 6.83
N GLN A 71 -1.62 11.37 6.19
CA GLN A 71 -2.71 11.67 5.26
C GLN A 71 -2.29 12.51 4.05
N ILE A 72 -1.14 12.20 3.45
CA ILE A 72 -0.59 12.90 2.28
C ILE A 72 -0.98 12.15 1.00
N ALA A 73 -2.20 12.41 0.51
CA ALA A 73 -2.77 11.70 -0.65
C ALA A 73 -1.88 11.79 -1.92
N SER A 74 -1.27 12.94 -2.21
CA SER A 74 -0.41 13.07 -3.39
C SER A 74 0.79 12.12 -3.39
N VAL A 75 1.35 11.83 -2.21
CA VAL A 75 2.45 10.86 -2.07
C VAL A 75 1.93 9.43 -2.18
N MET A 76 0.72 9.15 -1.65
CA MET A 76 0.06 7.86 -1.84
C MET A 76 -0.13 7.55 -3.33
N ASP A 77 -0.61 8.51 -4.11
CA ASP A 77 -0.85 8.34 -5.54
C ASP A 77 0.46 8.09 -6.30
N GLU A 78 1.50 8.90 -6.06
CA GLU A 78 2.83 8.76 -6.69
C GLU A 78 3.48 7.41 -6.36
N CYS A 79 3.43 6.97 -5.09
CA CYS A 79 3.98 5.68 -4.69
C CYS A 79 3.18 4.51 -5.26
N SER A 80 1.86 4.63 -5.34
CA SER A 80 1.00 3.61 -5.92
C SER A 80 1.27 3.46 -7.42
N GLU A 81 1.37 4.55 -8.16
CA GLU A 81 1.75 4.53 -9.58
C GLU A 81 3.14 3.89 -9.77
N PHE A 82 4.10 4.19 -8.88
CA PHE A 82 5.42 3.59 -8.90
C PHE A 82 5.38 2.06 -8.71
N MET A 83 4.55 1.55 -7.78
CA MET A 83 4.38 0.11 -7.55
C MET A 83 3.67 -0.57 -8.72
N ILE A 84 2.54 -0.01 -9.17
CA ILE A 84 1.70 -0.59 -10.23
C ILE A 84 2.47 -0.64 -11.57
N SER A 85 3.28 0.37 -11.89
CA SER A 85 4.15 0.36 -13.07
C SER A 85 5.27 -0.70 -13.04
N ARG A 86 5.51 -1.34 -11.89
CA ARG A 86 6.51 -2.40 -11.66
C ARG A 86 5.89 -3.73 -11.26
N MET A 87 4.59 -3.88 -11.50
CA MET A 87 3.87 -5.12 -11.24
C MET A 87 4.36 -6.26 -12.15
N ARG A 88 4.57 -7.41 -11.54
CA ARG A 88 5.08 -8.64 -12.14
C ARG A 88 4.38 -9.84 -11.48
N ILE A 89 4.43 -10.98 -12.15
CA ILE A 89 3.83 -12.24 -11.66
C ILE A 89 4.38 -12.61 -10.28
N ASP A 90 5.66 -12.35 -10.03
CA ASP A 90 6.37 -12.71 -8.80
C ASP A 90 6.20 -11.71 -7.64
N ASN A 91 5.54 -10.56 -7.85
CA ASN A 91 5.36 -9.56 -6.78
C ASN A 91 3.92 -9.03 -6.64
N VAL A 92 3.00 -9.41 -7.54
CA VAL A 92 1.65 -8.86 -7.57
C VAL A 92 0.85 -9.19 -6.30
N LEU A 93 1.00 -10.39 -5.75
CA LEU A 93 0.29 -10.80 -4.53
C LEU A 93 0.81 -10.06 -3.29
N SER A 94 2.12 -9.84 -3.23
CA SER A 94 2.75 -8.99 -2.21
C SER A 94 2.27 -7.54 -2.30
N ILE A 95 2.14 -6.98 -3.51
CA ILE A 95 1.58 -5.64 -3.73
C ILE A 95 0.11 -5.57 -3.31
N PHE A 96 -0.70 -6.58 -3.68
CA PHE A 96 -2.11 -6.68 -3.27
C PHE A 96 -2.27 -6.73 -1.77
N SER A 97 -1.53 -7.60 -1.10
CA SER A 97 -1.57 -7.73 0.36
C SER A 97 -1.16 -6.43 1.06
N PHE A 98 -0.23 -5.67 0.47
CA PHE A 98 0.17 -4.37 1.00
C PHE A 98 -0.92 -3.30 0.85
N PHE A 99 -1.60 -3.23 -0.30
CA PHE A 99 -2.73 -2.31 -0.49
C PHE A 99 -3.91 -2.62 0.46
N GLU A 100 -4.18 -3.90 0.68
CA GLU A 100 -5.17 -4.35 1.68
C GLU A 100 -4.76 -3.95 3.11
N LEU A 101 -3.48 -4.11 3.46
CA LEU A 101 -2.96 -3.74 4.78
C LEU A 101 -3.19 -2.25 5.10
N ILE A 102 -2.93 -1.37 4.13
CA ILE A 102 -3.07 0.09 4.32
C ILE A 102 -4.47 0.61 3.98
N VAL A 103 -5.40 -0.29 3.59
CA VAL A 103 -6.79 0.02 3.22
C VAL A 103 -6.87 1.09 2.12
N TYR A 104 -6.07 0.92 1.06
CA TYR A 104 -6.01 1.86 -0.06
C TYR A 104 -6.40 1.17 -1.38
N HIS A 105 -7.63 1.44 -1.82
CA HIS A 105 -8.32 0.68 -2.88
C HIS A 105 -8.35 1.37 -4.24
N GLU A 106 -7.64 2.50 -4.43
CA GLU A 106 -7.71 3.26 -5.69
C GLU A 106 -7.17 2.48 -6.90
N TYR A 107 -6.29 1.50 -6.67
CA TYR A 107 -5.66 0.69 -7.70
C TYR A 107 -6.12 -0.78 -7.73
N ASP A 108 -7.23 -1.11 -7.06
CA ASP A 108 -7.77 -2.47 -7.05
C ASP A 108 -8.13 -2.96 -8.46
N ALA A 109 -8.74 -2.10 -9.28
CA ALA A 109 -9.14 -2.47 -10.63
C ALA A 109 -7.97 -2.92 -11.53
N PRO A 110 -6.89 -2.13 -11.72
CA PRO A 110 -5.74 -2.58 -12.52
C PRO A 110 -5.02 -3.78 -11.91
N LEU A 111 -4.94 -3.86 -10.58
CA LEU A 111 -4.27 -4.94 -9.86
C LEU A 111 -5.01 -6.28 -10.02
N LEU A 112 -6.32 -6.27 -9.76
CA LEU A 112 -7.16 -7.45 -9.93
C LEU A 112 -7.26 -7.88 -11.39
N ASN A 113 -7.31 -6.95 -12.34
CA ASN A 113 -7.27 -7.29 -13.76
C ASN A 113 -5.96 -8.00 -14.16
N PHE A 114 -4.84 -7.58 -13.60
CA PHE A 114 -3.56 -8.26 -13.82
C PHE A 114 -3.56 -9.67 -13.21
N ILE A 115 -4.10 -9.82 -12.00
CA ILE A 115 -4.24 -11.12 -11.34
C ILE A 115 -5.14 -12.04 -12.17
N ASP A 116 -6.31 -11.55 -12.61
CA ASP A 116 -7.27 -12.33 -13.40
C ASP A 116 -6.65 -12.85 -14.71
N THR A 117 -5.85 -12.01 -15.38
CA THR A 117 -5.19 -12.35 -16.65
C THR A 117 -4.01 -13.31 -16.46
N ASN A 118 -3.39 -13.32 -15.28
CA ASN A 118 -2.16 -14.06 -14.99
C ASN A 118 -2.32 -15.07 -13.84
N LEU A 119 -3.55 -15.47 -13.50
CA LEU A 119 -3.79 -16.31 -12.32
C LEU A 119 -3.06 -17.66 -12.42
N ILE A 120 -3.02 -18.24 -13.62
CA ILE A 120 -2.33 -19.51 -13.87
C ILE A 120 -0.84 -19.40 -13.54
N PRO A 121 -0.03 -18.50 -14.15
CA PRO A 121 1.38 -18.39 -13.78
C PRO A 121 1.58 -17.89 -12.33
N ILE A 122 0.69 -17.05 -11.79
CA ILE A 122 0.73 -16.65 -10.38
C ILE A 122 0.57 -17.87 -9.46
N SER A 123 -0.26 -18.85 -9.82
CA SER A 123 -0.44 -20.06 -9.00
C SER A 123 0.82 -20.91 -8.82
N PHE A 124 1.89 -20.64 -9.55
CA PHE A 124 3.18 -21.33 -9.39
C PHE A 124 4.17 -20.56 -8.50
N THR A 125 3.82 -19.39 -7.98
CA THR A 125 4.69 -18.61 -7.09
C THR A 125 4.53 -19.07 -5.64
N ASP A 126 5.60 -18.90 -4.85
CA ASP A 126 5.56 -19.21 -3.41
C ASP A 126 4.54 -18.30 -2.68
N ASP A 127 4.49 -17.01 -3.05
CA ASP A 127 3.49 -16.05 -2.54
C ASP A 127 2.04 -16.54 -2.68
N PHE A 128 1.74 -17.35 -3.69
CA PHE A 128 0.40 -17.89 -3.89
C PHE A 128 0.05 -18.98 -2.88
N LEU A 129 1.03 -19.79 -2.47
CA LEU A 129 0.85 -20.85 -1.48
C LEU A 129 0.62 -20.27 -0.07
N ASP A 130 1.18 -19.10 0.20
CA ASP A 130 1.00 -18.39 1.47
C ASP A 130 -0.27 -17.51 1.50
N LEU A 131 -1.07 -17.52 0.43
CA LEU A 131 -2.24 -16.66 0.30
C LEU A 131 -3.35 -17.06 1.31
N PRO A 132 -3.92 -16.09 2.06
CA PRO A 132 -5.09 -16.35 2.89
C PRO A 132 -6.27 -16.87 2.08
N VAL A 133 -7.04 -17.79 2.67
CA VAL A 133 -8.20 -18.42 2.01
C VAL A 133 -9.22 -17.38 1.52
N ASP A 134 -9.43 -16.30 2.26
CA ASP A 134 -10.37 -15.24 1.89
C ASP A 134 -9.92 -14.51 0.60
N ASN A 135 -8.62 -14.29 0.45
CA ASN A 135 -8.06 -13.67 -0.77
C ASN A 135 -8.14 -14.64 -1.95
N LEU A 136 -7.87 -15.93 -1.72
CA LEU A 136 -8.01 -16.96 -2.75
C LEU A 136 -9.45 -17.04 -3.28
N ILE A 137 -10.43 -17.07 -2.37
CA ILE A 137 -11.85 -17.05 -2.72
C ILE A 137 -12.18 -15.78 -3.53
N THR A 138 -11.68 -14.63 -3.09
CA THR A 138 -11.87 -13.35 -3.79
C THR A 138 -11.34 -13.38 -5.22
N PHE A 139 -10.22 -14.06 -5.48
CA PHE A 139 -9.70 -14.20 -6.84
C PHE A 139 -10.48 -15.21 -7.66
N ILE A 140 -10.77 -16.40 -7.12
CA ILE A 140 -11.38 -17.51 -7.86
C ILE A 140 -12.88 -17.27 -8.17
N GLN A 141 -13.59 -16.48 -7.36
CA GLN A 141 -15.01 -16.18 -7.58
C GLN A 141 -15.26 -15.14 -8.68
N ARG A 142 -14.22 -14.57 -9.28
CA ARG A 142 -14.37 -13.50 -10.28
C ARG A 142 -14.74 -14.07 -11.64
N ASP A 143 -15.77 -13.51 -12.26
CA ASP A 143 -16.19 -13.88 -13.62
C ASP A 143 -15.19 -13.41 -14.70
N SER A 144 -14.27 -12.51 -14.35
CA SER A 144 -13.24 -11.96 -15.24
C SER A 144 -11.99 -12.82 -15.37
N LEU A 145 -11.95 -13.98 -14.71
CA LEU A 145 -10.81 -14.88 -14.75
C LEU A 145 -10.49 -15.37 -16.15
N TYR A 146 -9.23 -15.22 -16.55
CA TYR A 146 -8.74 -15.72 -17.82
C TYR A 146 -8.31 -17.18 -17.67
N VAL A 147 -9.30 -18.09 -17.68
CA VAL A 147 -9.10 -19.54 -17.64
C VAL A 147 -9.81 -20.21 -18.82
N ASP A 148 -9.20 -21.25 -19.38
CA ASP A 148 -9.74 -22.00 -20.51
C ASP A 148 -10.92 -22.90 -20.10
N ASN A 149 -10.90 -23.41 -18.86
CA ASN A 149 -11.93 -24.29 -18.31
C ASN A 149 -11.85 -24.36 -16.77
N GLU A 150 -12.90 -24.90 -16.15
CA GLU A 150 -12.97 -25.13 -14.69
C GLU A 150 -11.92 -26.12 -14.17
N SER A 151 -11.34 -26.97 -15.04
CA SER A 151 -10.27 -27.89 -14.62
C SER A 151 -9.00 -27.13 -14.21
N GLN A 152 -8.69 -25.99 -14.85
CA GLN A 152 -7.56 -25.15 -14.43
C GLN A 152 -7.79 -24.53 -13.05
N VAL A 153 -9.02 -24.09 -12.76
CA VAL A 153 -9.37 -23.57 -11.43
C VAL A 153 -9.21 -24.65 -10.37
N PHE A 154 -9.65 -25.88 -10.67
CA PHE A 154 -9.46 -27.02 -9.79
C PHE A 154 -7.97 -27.33 -9.54
N GLU A 155 -7.12 -27.29 -10.57
CA GLU A 155 -5.68 -27.49 -10.42
C GLU A 155 -5.02 -26.40 -9.57
N ILE A 156 -5.44 -25.15 -9.71
CA ILE A 156 -4.96 -24.01 -8.91
C ILE A 156 -5.29 -24.24 -7.42
N ILE A 157 -6.54 -24.62 -7.12
CA ILE A 157 -6.97 -24.92 -5.75
C ILE A 157 -6.19 -26.11 -5.18
N ASN A 158 -6.02 -27.17 -5.97
CA ASN A 158 -5.31 -28.37 -5.53
C ASN A 158 -3.81 -28.13 -5.29
N ARG A 159 -3.24 -27.08 -5.88
CA ARG A 159 -1.86 -26.67 -5.61
C ARG A 159 -1.73 -25.85 -4.33
N TRP A 160 -2.77 -25.07 -4.01
CA TRP A 160 -2.80 -24.27 -2.80
C TRP A 160 -2.95 -25.13 -1.52
N ILE A 161 -3.65 -26.27 -1.61
CA ILE A 161 -3.84 -27.25 -0.51
C ILE A 161 -2.58 -28.11 -0.31
#